data_AF-A0AAW8KZR2-F1
#
_entry.id   AF-A0AAW8KZR2-F1
#
_cell.length_a   1.000
_cell.length_b   1.000
_cell.length_c   1.000
_cell.angle_alpha   90.00
_cell.angle_beta   90.00
_cell.angle_gamma   90.00
#
_symmetry.space_group_name_H-M   'P 1'
#
loop_
_entity.id
_entity.type
_entity.pdbx_description
1 polymer ?
#
loop_
_entity_poly.entity_id
_entity_poly.type
_entity_poly.pdbx_seq_one_letter_code
_entity_poly.pdbx_strand_id
1 'polypeptide(L)' 'MIELYFETDSAKLPPLSDRLLPVLMFGKSAVSGKYNSIGGAALIEFRRLQEELDETAFDLMMLSLAVTAADTFVE' A
#
# COMPACT_ATOMS: atom_id res chain seq x y z
N MET A 1 19.78 -4.87 0.33
CA MET A 1 18.75 -3.92 -0.12
C MET A 1 17.48 -4.73 -0.31
N ILE A 2 16.42 -4.39 0.44
CA ILE A 2 15.09 -4.98 0.30
C ILE A 2 14.31 -4.14 -0.71
N GLU A 3 13.54 -4.80 -1.57
CA GLU A 3 12.61 -4.17 -2.50
C GLU A 3 11.19 -4.24 -1.94
N LEU A 4 10.41 -3.18 -2.15
CA LEU A 4 8.97 -3.19 -1.86
C LEU A 4 8.20 -3.27 -3.17
N TYR A 5 7.21 -4.17 -3.24
CA TYR A 5 6.29 -4.27 -4.35
C TYR A 5 4.91 -3.82 -3.91
N PHE A 6 4.37 -2.77 -4.53
CA PHE A 6 3.09 -2.16 -4.17
C PHE A 6 1.99 -2.56 -5.15
N GLU A 7 0.84 -2.95 -4.63
CA GLU A 7 -0.32 -3.30 -5.45
C GLU A 7 -1.62 -3.05 -4.70
N THR A 8 -2.70 -2.75 -5.42
CA THR A 8 -4.03 -2.55 -4.82
C THR A 8 -4.86 -3.83 -4.80
N ASP A 9 -4.52 -4.79 -5.66
CA ASP A 9 -5.13 -6.12 -5.73
C ASP A 9 -4.24 -7.19 -5.08
N SER A 10 -4.72 -7.75 -3.97
CA SER A 10 -3.99 -8.79 -3.23
C SER A 10 -3.70 -10.06 -4.04
N ALA A 11 -4.47 -10.35 -5.10
CA ALA A 11 -4.25 -11.52 -5.95
C ALA A 11 -3.05 -11.36 -6.89
N LYS A 12 -2.60 -10.11 -7.12
CA LYS A 12 -1.45 -9.77 -7.98
C LYS A 12 -0.15 -9.59 -7.20
N LEU A 13 -0.21 -9.67 -5.87
CA LEU A 13 0.98 -9.54 -5.04
C LEU A 13 1.91 -10.74 -5.24
N PRO A 14 3.22 -10.51 -5.42
CA PRO A 14 4.20 -11.58 -5.42
C PRO A 14 4.32 -12.20 -4.03
N PRO A 15 4.86 -13.42 -3.92
CA PRO A 15 5.16 -14.02 -2.63
C PRO A 15 6.25 -13.23 -1.89
N LEU A 16 6.12 -13.15 -0.55
CA LEU A 16 7.14 -12.63 0.35
C LEU A 16 8.45 -13.40 0.19
N SER A 17 9.58 -12.68 0.21
CA SER A 17 10.93 -13.28 0.25
C SER A 17 11.90 -12.39 1.04
N ASP A 18 13.10 -12.91 1.30
CA ASP A 18 14.17 -12.19 2.00
C ASP A 18 14.60 -10.87 1.31
N ARG A 19 14.24 -10.69 0.03
CA ARG A 19 14.60 -9.50 -0.76
C ARG A 19 13.40 -8.70 -1.26
N LEU A 20 12.18 -9.20 -1.07
CA LEU A 20 10.98 -8.56 -1.58
C LEU A 20 9.85 -8.60 -0.55
N LEU A 21 9.39 -7.42 -0.18
CA LEU A 21 8.23 -7.21 0.68
C LEU A 21 7.02 -6.81 -0.18
N PRO A 22 6.01 -7.68 -0.34
CA PRO A 22 4.76 -7.31 -0.98
C PRO A 22 3.92 -6.44 -0.03
N VAL A 23 3.43 -5.31 -0.53
CA VAL A 23 2.64 -4.32 0.21
C VAL A 23 1.31 -4.09 -0.51
N LEU A 24 0.22 -4.47 0.16
CA LEU A 24 -1.14 -4.17 -0.26
C LEU A 24 -1.50 -2.72 0.06
N MET A 25 -1.72 -1.92 -0.97
CA MET A 25 -2.19 -0.55 -0.87
C MET A 25 -3.67 -0.52 -0.54
N PHE A 26 -4.05 0.36 0.39
CA PHE A 26 -5.40 0.53 0.90
C PHE A 26 -6.01 -0.72 1.56
N GLY A 27 -5.17 -1.67 1.96
CA GLY A 27 -5.59 -2.90 2.63
C GLY A 27 -6.08 -2.65 4.07
N LYS A 28 -7.11 -3.39 4.50
CA LYS A 28 -7.65 -3.31 5.87
C LYS A 28 -6.78 -4.01 6.92
N SER A 29 -6.05 -5.05 6.53
CA SER A 29 -5.10 -5.78 7.37
C SER A 29 -4.30 -6.75 6.51
N ALA A 30 -3.01 -6.88 6.78
CA ALA A 30 -2.16 -7.94 6.26
C ALA A 30 -2.80 -9.31 6.52
N VAL A 31 -2.96 -10.13 5.47
CA VAL A 31 -3.39 -11.52 5.65
C VAL A 31 -2.20 -12.32 6.16
N SER A 32 -2.18 -12.56 7.47
CA SER A 32 -1.30 -13.48 8.23
C SER A 32 0.01 -13.86 7.51
N GLY A 33 0.92 -12.89 7.38
CA GLY A 33 2.28 -13.10 6.89
C GLY A 33 2.47 -13.24 5.38
N LYS A 34 1.43 -13.11 4.55
CA LYS A 34 1.55 -13.15 3.08
C LYS A 34 2.03 -11.83 2.47
N TYR A 35 1.61 -10.72 3.06
CA TYR A 35 1.93 -9.37 2.60
C TYR A 35 1.73 -8.38 3.75
N ASN A 36 2.38 -7.22 3.64
CA ASN A 36 2.12 -6.08 4.49
C ASN A 36 0.98 -5.23 3.92
N SER A 37 0.35 -4.36 4.71
CA SER A 37 -0.71 -3.48 4.22
C SER A 37 -0.52 -2.05 4.71
N ILE A 38 -0.78 -1.08 3.84
CA ILE A 38 -0.69 0.35 4.16
C ILE A 38 -1.92 1.10 3.63
N GLY A 39 -2.21 2.28 4.16
CA GLY A 39 -3.24 3.17 3.60
C GLY A 39 -4.69 2.78 3.87
N GLY A 40 -4.95 1.75 4.69
CA GLY A 40 -6.32 1.35 5.03
C GLY A 40 -7.14 2.46 5.71
N ALA A 41 -6.51 3.25 6.59
CA ALA A 41 -7.13 4.42 7.21
C ALA A 41 -7.39 5.54 6.19
N ALA A 42 -6.43 5.79 5.31
CA ALA A 42 -6.57 6.77 4.24
C ALA A 42 -7.78 6.44 3.35
N LEU A 43 -7.94 5.18 2.93
CA LEU A 43 -9.06 4.73 2.08
C LEU A 43 -10.44 5.03 2.67
N ILE A 44 -10.58 5.02 4.00
CA ILE A 44 -11.85 5.33 4.66
C ILE A 44 -12.20 6.80 4.45
N GLU A 45 -11.22 7.70 4.60
CA GLU A 45 -11.42 9.13 4.39
C GLU A 45 -11.62 9.46 2.90
N PHE A 46 -10.93 8.78 1.99
CA PHE A 46 -11.14 8.96 0.54
C PHE A 46 -12.54 8.56 0.09
N ARG A 47 -13.09 7.46 0.62
CA ARG A 47 -14.47 7.06 0.31
C ARG A 47 -15.52 8.06 0.77
N ARG A 48 -15.17 9.00 1.65
CA ARG A 48 -16.07 10.07 2.11
C ARG A 48 -16.04 11.30 1.22
N LEU A 49 -15.02 11.45 0.38
CA LEU A 49 -15.01 12.50 -0.65
C LEU A 49 -16.12 12.16 -1.66
N GLN A 50 -17.13 13.03 -1.75
CA GLN A 50 -18.28 12.87 -2.67
C GLN A 50 -17.96 13.38 -4.08
N GLU A 51 -16.69 13.67 -4.37
CA GLU A 51 -16.21 14.22 -5.63
C GLU A 51 -15.34 13.20 -6.35
N GLU A 52 -15.26 13.31 -7.68
CA GLU A 52 -14.27 12.57 -8.45
C GLU A 52 -12.87 12.96 -8.00
N LEU A 53 -12.07 11.96 -7.65
CA LEU A 53 -10.71 12.18 -7.20
C LEU A 53 -9.86 12.63 -8.37
N ASP A 54 -9.22 13.79 -8.20
CA ASP A 54 -8.17 14.24 -9.10
C ASP A 54 -7.05 13.19 -9.18
N GLU A 55 -6.70 12.80 -10.40
CA GLU A 55 -5.72 11.74 -10.67
C GLU A 55 -4.35 12.08 -10.07
N THR A 56 -3.94 13.35 -10.14
CA THR A 56 -2.66 13.82 -9.59
C THR A 56 -2.65 13.72 -8.07
N ALA A 57 -3.74 14.10 -7.42
CA ALA A 57 -3.87 13.98 -5.97
C ALA A 57 -3.79 12.51 -5.52
N PHE A 58 -4.38 11.59 -6.29
CA PHE A 58 -4.30 10.16 -6.02
C PHE A 58 -2.89 9.59 -6.19
N ASP A 59 -2.17 10.00 -7.25
CA ASP A 59 -0.78 9.60 -7.49
C ASP A 59 0.16 10.07 -6.38
N LEU A 60 0.02 11.34 -5.96
CA LEU A 60 0.82 11.90 -4.87
C LEU A 60 0.58 11.16 -3.56
N MET A 61 -0.68 10.80 -3.30
CA MET A 61 -1.01 9.97 -2.15
C MET A 61 -0.36 8.59 -2.27
N MET A 62 -0.44 7.92 -3.42
CA MET A 62 0.17 6.59 -3.64
C MET A 62 1.68 6.63 -3.35
N LEU A 63 2.37 7.67 -3.81
CA LEU A 63 3.78 7.90 -3.48
C LEU A 63 4.01 8.10 -1.99
N SER A 64 3.18 8.91 -1.31
CA SER A 64 3.32 9.15 0.13
C SER A 64 3.16 7.86 0.95
N LEU A 65 2.23 6.99 0.56
CA LEU A 65 1.97 5.70 1.19
C LEU A 65 3.12 4.72 0.94
N ALA A 66 3.70 4.72 -0.26
CA ALA A 66 4.86 3.92 -0.59
C ALA A 66 6.09 4.30 0.25
N VAL A 67 6.36 5.61 0.41
CA VAL A 67 7.44 6.11 1.28
C VAL A 67 7.18 5.72 2.74
N THR A 68 5.95 5.87 3.22
CA THR A 68 5.57 5.49 4.59
C THR A 68 5.79 3.99 4.83
N ALA A 69 5.45 3.15 3.86
CA ALA A 69 5.66 1.71 3.96
C ALA A 69 7.14 1.33 3.97
N ALA A 70 7.98 2.03 3.19
CA ALA A 70 9.42 1.81 3.21
C ALA A 70 10.00 2.11 4.60
N ASP A 71 9.61 3.23 5.20
CA ASP A 71 9.99 3.61 6.57
C ASP A 71 9.48 2.60 7.63
N THR A 72 8.25 2.10 7.47
CA THR A 72 7.63 1.19 8.43
C THR A 72 8.19 -0.24 8.38
N PHE A 73 8.57 -0.74 7.20
CA PHE A 73 8.86 -2.17 6.99
C PHE A 73 10.32 -2.50 6.66
N VAL A 74 11.17 -1.52 6.35
CA VAL A 74 12.56 -1.75 5.90
C VAL A 74 13.60 -1.29 6.94
N GLU A 75 13.25 -1.29 8.23
CA GLU A 75 14.23 -1.12 9.33
C GLU A 75 15.27 -2.25 9.40
#